data_AF-A0A719RIW5-F1
#
_entry.id   AF-A0A719RIW5-F1
#
_cell.length_a   1.000
_cell.length_b   1.000
_cell.length_c   1.000
_cell.angle_alpha   90.00
_cell.angle_beta   90.00
_cell.angle_gamma   90.00
#
_symmetry.space_group_name_H-M   'P 1'
#
loop_
_entity.id
_entity.type
_entity.pdbx_description
1 polymer ?
#
loop_
_entity_poly.entity_id
_entity_poly.type
_entity_poly.pdbx_seq_one_letter_code
_entity_poly.pdbx_strand_id
1 'polypeptide(L)'
;MNYSMQVMVDQETMNWLIDLNRLGFNVHFMHCFEASTYIDKHIINEIKLGDFVHKLEVTDPGYKRFITSECNRLDLSPEQLLKLNIFLTYQQKLNPYSEVM
;
A
#
# COMPACT_ATOMS: atom_id res chain seq x y z
N MET A 1 -17.81 5.91 -17.27
CA MET A 1 -17.90 4.51 -16.82
C MET A 1 -17.38 4.42 -15.39
N ASN A 2 -18.26 4.14 -14.42
CA ASN A 2 -17.92 3.96 -13.01
C ASN A 2 -17.53 2.49 -12.76
N TYR A 3 -16.42 2.02 -13.32
CA TYR A 3 -15.90 0.72 -12.90
C TYR A 3 -15.41 0.85 -11.45
N SER A 4 -15.86 -0.04 -10.55
CA SER A 4 -15.27 -0.13 -9.22
C SER A 4 -13.86 -0.71 -9.38
N MET A 5 -12.87 -0.03 -8.82
CA MET A 5 -11.53 -0.58 -8.74
C MET A 5 -11.51 -1.49 -7.52
N GLN A 6 -11.06 -2.72 -7.70
CA GLN A 6 -10.95 -3.69 -6.63
C GLN A 6 -9.47 -3.99 -6.45
N VAL A 7 -8.99 -3.89 -5.22
CA VAL A 7 -7.60 -4.20 -4.86
C VAL A 7 -7.62 -5.41 -3.94
N MET A 8 -6.91 -6.46 -4.33
CA MET A 8 -6.81 -7.68 -3.52
C MET A 8 -5.70 -7.52 -2.47
N VAL A 9 -5.94 -8.00 -1.25
CA VAL A 9 -4.97 -7.89 -0.15
C VAL A 9 -4.52 -9.28 0.25
N ASP A 10 -3.20 -9.51 0.22
CA ASP A 10 -2.61 -10.77 0.63
C ASP A 10 -2.52 -10.92 2.15
N GLN A 11 -2.34 -12.16 2.59
CA GLN A 11 -2.32 -12.50 4.01
C GLN A 11 -1.23 -11.75 4.79
N GLU A 12 -0.04 -11.57 4.23
CA GLU A 12 1.06 -10.85 4.88
C GLU A 12 0.72 -9.37 5.06
N THR A 13 0.19 -8.76 4.01
CA THR A 13 -0.25 -7.36 4.00
C THR A 13 -1.36 -7.13 5.04
N MET A 14 -2.32 -8.05 5.14
CA MET A 14 -3.36 -7.99 6.18
C MET A 14 -2.80 -8.12 7.59
N ASN A 15 -1.78 -8.95 7.81
CA ASN A 15 -1.14 -9.09 9.11
C ASN A 15 -0.46 -7.78 9.53
N TRP A 16 0.29 -7.13 8.64
CA TRP A 16 0.91 -5.82 8.93
C TRP A 16 -0.12 -4.75 9.26
N LEU A 17 -1.26 -4.74 8.58
CA LEU A 17 -2.35 -3.82 8.89
C LEU A 17 -2.97 -4.06 10.26
N ILE A 18 -3.18 -5.32 10.63
CA ILE A 18 -3.67 -5.69 11.97
C ILE A 18 -2.69 -5.21 13.03
N ASP A 19 -1.39 -5.40 12.82
CA ASP A 19 -0.36 -4.96 13.75
C ASP A 19 -0.31 -3.44 13.87
N LEU A 20 -0.38 -2.69 12.76
CA LEU A 20 -0.44 -1.22 12.78
C LEU A 20 -1.68 -0.71 13.54
N ASN A 21 -2.84 -1.32 13.30
CA ASN A 21 -4.07 -0.98 14.02
C ASN A 21 -3.98 -1.27 15.52
N ARG A 22 -3.34 -2.38 15.91
CA ARG A 22 -3.08 -2.71 17.33
C ARG A 22 -2.14 -1.71 18.00
N LEU A 23 -1.21 -1.13 17.25
CA LEU A 23 -0.33 -0.05 17.72
C LEU A 23 -1.03 1.31 17.81
N GLY A 24 -2.34 1.39 17.53
CA GLY A 24 -3.14 2.62 17.63
C GLY A 24 -3.13 3.48 16.36
N PHE A 25 -2.48 3.03 15.28
CA PHE A 25 -2.56 3.68 13.98
C PHE A 25 -3.80 3.16 13.27
N ASN A 26 -4.87 3.94 13.23
CA ASN A 26 -6.05 3.59 12.45
C ASN A 26 -5.72 3.77 10.95
N VAL A 27 -5.11 2.75 10.37
CA VAL A 27 -4.65 2.77 8.98
C VAL A 27 -5.86 2.56 8.08
N HIS A 28 -6.38 3.67 7.56
CA HIS A 28 -7.38 3.62 6.50
C HIS A 28 -6.67 3.33 5.17
N PHE A 29 -7.03 2.24 4.50
CA PHE A 29 -6.40 1.78 3.25
C PHE A 29 -6.21 2.87 2.19
N MET A 30 -7.16 3.82 2.10
CA MET A 30 -7.06 4.95 1.16
C MET A 30 -5.85 5.86 1.45
N HIS A 31 -5.49 6.05 2.72
CA HIS A 31 -4.34 6.89 3.10
C HIS A 31 -3.00 6.16 2.89
N CYS A 32 -2.99 4.82 2.81
CA CYS A 32 -1.78 4.07 2.50
C CYS A 32 -1.21 4.47 1.14
N PHE A 33 -2.07 4.75 0.16
CA PHE A 33 -1.61 5.10 -1.17
C PHE A 33 -0.89 6.44 -1.23
N GLU A 34 -1.14 7.38 -0.32
CA GLU A 34 -0.48 8.70 -0.34
C GLU A 34 1.04 8.62 -0.14
N ALA A 35 1.51 7.61 0.59
CA ALA A 35 2.93 7.35 0.80
C ALA A 35 3.66 7.01 -0.51
N SER A 36 2.95 6.56 -1.55
CA SER A 36 3.51 6.22 -2.86
C SER A 36 4.28 7.38 -3.47
N THR A 37 3.79 8.61 -3.25
CA THR A 37 4.31 9.85 -3.85
C THR A 37 5.80 10.07 -3.56
N TYR A 38 6.32 9.50 -2.47
CA TYR A 38 7.71 9.67 -2.03
C TYR A 38 8.61 8.48 -2.40
N ILE A 39 8.08 7.47 -3.09
CA ILE A 39 8.81 6.25 -3.43
C ILE A 39 9.57 6.42 -4.73
N ASP A 40 10.87 6.13 -4.68
CA ASP A 40 11.72 5.95 -5.85
C ASP A 40 11.60 4.51 -6.39
N LYS A 41 11.36 4.41 -7.70
CA LYS A 41 11.29 3.14 -8.46
C LYS A 41 12.49 2.22 -8.19
N HIS A 42 13.69 2.79 -7.98
CA HIS A 42 14.92 2.00 -7.82
C HIS A 42 14.95 1.19 -6.51
N ILE A 43 14.07 1.50 -5.56
CA ILE A 43 13.95 0.81 -4.27
C ILE A 43 13.05 -0.44 -4.41
N ILE A 44 12.27 -0.54 -5.49
CA ILE A 44 11.21 -1.54 -5.67
C ILE A 44 11.72 -2.75 -6.47
N ASN A 45 12.57 -3.59 -5.86
CA ASN A 45 12.98 -4.85 -6.49
C ASN A 45 12.27 -6.09 -5.92
N GLU A 46 11.61 -6.00 -4.77
CA GLU A 46 11.23 -7.21 -4.00
C GLU A 46 9.79 -7.23 -3.45
N ILE A 47 8.84 -6.51 -4.06
CA ILE A 47 7.43 -6.61 -3.63
C ILE A 47 6.74 -7.78 -4.36
N LYS A 48 6.74 -8.94 -3.70
CA LYS A 48 6.00 -10.13 -4.13
C LYS A 48 4.65 -10.20 -3.43
N LEU A 49 3.63 -10.58 -4.19
CA LEU A 49 2.29 -10.84 -3.66
C LEU A 49 2.17 -12.30 -3.21
N GLY A 50 1.45 -12.52 -2.12
CA GLY A 50 1.08 -13.85 -1.63
C GLY A 50 -0.37 -14.20 -1.95
N ASP A 51 -0.93 -15.14 -1.18
CA ASP A 51 -2.33 -15.54 -1.31
C ASP A 51 -3.27 -14.43 -0.84
N PHE A 52 -4.22 -14.05 -1.69
CA PHE A 52 -5.21 -13.02 -1.40
C PHE A 52 -6.28 -13.53 -0.44
N VAL A 53 -6.53 -12.77 0.64
CA VAL A 53 -7.49 -13.12 1.69
C VAL A 53 -8.55 -12.05 1.92
N HIS A 54 -8.37 -10.86 1.32
CA HIS A 54 -9.31 -9.76 1.45
C HIS A 54 -9.45 -8.97 0.15
N LYS A 55 -10.58 -8.27 -0.01
CA LYS A 55 -10.89 -7.44 -1.17
C LYS A 55 -11.28 -6.05 -0.72
N LEU A 56 -10.54 -5.04 -1.19
CA LEU A 56 -10.82 -3.64 -0.96
C LEU A 56 -11.53 -3.04 -2.17
N GLU A 57 -12.68 -2.39 -1.94
CA GLU A 57 -13.38 -1.65 -2.99
C GLU A 57 -13.02 -0.17 -2.95
N VAL A 58 -12.42 0.33 -4.03
CA VAL A 58 -12.16 1.76 -4.23
C VAL A 58 -13.30 2.31 -5.08
N THR A 59 -14.19 3.06 -4.45
CA THR A 59 -15.37 3.66 -5.09
C THR A 59 -15.12 5.08 -5.58
N ASP A 60 -14.29 5.84 -4.85
CA ASP A 60 -13.96 7.23 -5.15
C ASP A 60 -13.16 7.39 -6.46
N PRO A 61 -13.63 8.22 -7.41
CA PRO A 61 -12.93 8.44 -8.68
C PRO A 61 -11.58 9.13 -8.58
N GLY A 62 -11.38 10.01 -7.59
CA GLY A 62 -10.10 10.69 -7.35
C GLY A 62 -9.03 9.70 -6.93
N TYR A 63 -9.34 8.85 -5.95
CA TYR A 63 -8.45 7.78 -5.51
C TYR A 63 -8.15 6.78 -6.62
N LYS A 64 -9.13 6.40 -7.46
CA LYS A 64 -8.86 5.55 -8.64
C LYS A 64 -7.82 6.14 -9.57
N ARG A 65 -7.94 7.44 -9.88
CA ARG A 65 -6.99 8.15 -10.75
C ARG A 65 -5.60 8.19 -10.11
N PHE A 66 -5.54 8.49 -8.82
CA PHE A 66 -4.28 8.54 -8.08
C PHE A 66 -3.58 7.16 -8.09
N ILE A 67 -4.28 6.10 -7.68
CA ILE A 67 -3.73 4.72 -7.68
C ILE A 67 -3.23 4.34 -9.06
N THR A 68 -4.02 4.61 -10.11
CA THR A 68 -3.64 4.31 -11.50
C THR A 68 -2.37 5.07 -11.91
N SER A 69 -2.27 6.35 -11.57
CA SER A 69 -1.11 7.19 -11.88
C SER A 69 0.16 6.67 -11.21
N GLU A 70 0.07 6.33 -9.93
CA GLU A 70 1.22 5.83 -9.17
C GLU A 70 1.64 4.42 -9.60
N CYS A 71 0.67 3.55 -9.90
CA CYS A 71 0.93 2.24 -10.51
C CYS A 71 1.71 2.39 -11.82
N ASN A 72 1.29 3.29 -12.70
CA ASN A 72 1.99 3.55 -13.97
C ASN A 72 3.39 4.14 -13.77
N ARG A 73 3.55 5.04 -12.79
CA ARG A 73 4.84 5.67 -12.47
C ARG A 73 5.86 4.67 -11.95
N LEU A 74 5.41 3.74 -11.10
CA LEU A 74 6.25 2.76 -10.41
C LEU A 74 6.30 1.40 -11.11
N ASP A 75 5.55 1.21 -12.19
CA ASP A 75 5.40 -0.06 -12.91
C ASP A 75 4.91 -1.20 -11.99
N LEU A 76 3.88 -0.91 -11.19
CA LEU A 76 3.28 -1.81 -10.21
C LEU A 76 1.80 -2.07 -10.45
N SER A 77 1.32 -3.23 -10.02
CA SER A 77 -0.11 -3.45 -9.80
C SER A 77 -0.63 -2.70 -8.57
N PRO A 78 -1.94 -2.38 -8.49
CA PRO A 78 -2.55 -1.77 -7.31
C PRO A 78 -2.29 -2.55 -6.01
N GLU A 79 -2.26 -3.88 -6.09
CA GLU A 79 -1.95 -4.78 -4.98
C GLU A 79 -0.51 -4.63 -4.51
N GLN A 80 0.45 -4.60 -5.44
CA GLN A 80 1.86 -4.36 -5.12
C GLN A 80 2.07 -2.96 -4.54
N LEU A 81 1.41 -1.96 -5.11
CA LEU A 81 1.46 -0.59 -4.61
C LEU A 81 0.94 -0.51 -3.17
N LEU A 82 -0.20 -1.14 -2.89
CA LEU A 82 -0.75 -1.18 -1.54
C LEU A 82 0.19 -1.86 -0.55
N LYS A 83 0.71 -3.04 -0.91
CA LYS A 83 1.64 -3.81 -0.09
C LYS A 83 2.91 -3.03 0.21
N LEU A 84 3.49 -2.39 -0.80
CA LEU A 84 4.69 -1.56 -0.66
C LEU A 84 4.46 -0.41 0.33
N ASN A 85 3.35 0.31 0.22
CA ASN A 85 3.04 1.41 1.13
C ASN A 85 2.87 0.96 2.59
N ILE A 86 2.18 -0.16 2.79
CA ILE A 86 2.01 -0.75 4.12
C ILE A 86 3.36 -1.21 4.67
N PHE A 87 4.18 -1.87 3.84
CA PHE A 87 5.52 -2.30 4.22
C PHE A 87 6.39 -1.12 4.68
N LEU A 88 6.46 -0.04 3.89
CA LEU A 88 7.25 1.13 4.25
C LEU A 88 6.75 1.79 5.54
N THR A 89 5.43 1.90 5.70
CA THR A 89 4.82 2.43 6.94
C THR A 89 5.18 1.54 8.13
N TYR A 90 5.08 0.23 7.97
CA TYR A 90 5.41 -0.75 9.00
C TYR A 90 6.89 -0.68 9.40
N GLN A 91 7.80 -0.59 8.42
CA GLN A 91 9.23 -0.42 8.66
C GLN A 91 9.56 0.88 9.41
N GLN A 92 8.98 2.01 9.00
CA GLN A 92 9.17 3.28 9.70
C GLN A 92 8.67 3.23 11.15
N LYS A 93 7.61 2.47 11.44
CA LYS A 93 7.07 2.34 12.81
C LYS A 93 7.85 1.37 13.67
N LEU A 94 8.36 0.29 13.10
CA LEU A 94 9.25 -0.63 13.82
C LEU A 94 10.64 -0.03 14.06
N ASN A 95 11.09 0.89 13.20
CA ASN A 95 12.36 1.57 13.33
C ASN A 95 12.22 3.08 13.10
N PRO A 96 11.73 3.84 14.10
CA PRO A 96 11.57 5.29 13.99
C PRO A 96 12.89 6.06 13.85
N TYR A 97 14.03 5.37 13.97
CA TYR A 97 15.38 5.92 13.85
C TYR A 97 16.16 5.37 12.64
N SER A 98 15.50 4.72 11.65
CA SER A 98 16.20 4.26 10.44
C SER A 98 16.63 5.38 9.49
N GLU A 99 16.18 6.63 9.71
CA GLU A 99 16.76 7.84 9.10
C GLU A 99 18.07 8.28 9.77
N VAL A 100 18.91 7.32 10.17
CA VAL A 100 20.32 7.57 10.52
C VAL A 100 21.20 6.53 9.86
N MET A 101 21.21 6.48 8.52
CA MET A 101 22.39 6.12 7.72
C MET A 101 22.31 6.78 6.34
#